data_AF-G3YD85-F1
#
_entry.id   AF-G3YD85-F1
#
_cell.length_a   1.000
_cell.length_b   1.000
_cell.length_c   1.000
_cell.angle_alpha   90.00
_cell.angle_beta   90.00
_cell.angle_gamma   90.00
#
_symmetry.space_group_name_H-M   'P 1'
#
loop_
_entity.id
_entity.type
_entity.pdbx_description
1 polymer ?
#
loop_
_entity_poly.entity_id
_entity_poly.type
_entity_poly.pdbx_seq_one_letter_code
_entity_poly.pdbx_strand_id
1 'polypeptide(L)'
;MTRDTEANSWQEQDIVKPLKSWKGYIWDTWELPSDQRWLLFKLDAFVLTFASIGYFLKNLDLQNVTNAYLSGMEEDLGMFGNQLVTSTSIFTVGYVVGQIPANLLLTRISPRWVIPSLEVGWGIATMCMSSVRSYKALYALRFLVGLFESGFYPGIHYLLGSWYTPQEIGKRAMIFWLAGHIGNLFSGFLQAAAYTNLNGVDGRAGWRWLFIIDGIITLPLALAGYLFFPNLPQNGKKTWWITNEEHILSVNRMRAIGRAGKEPWSMAKLKRILRSWHTYLLPMIYILWNNGYPQVGMGYWLKSFNADPPPVPGKSYTVADINNLPLVTTGISIFVCFVWGLLSDGPCRGSRWPFIHIGAVITLIMCVLLRQMPLYTNIPGRMAVYWLSNIGVGAGPLILSWINEICSTDTEKRALVVAMANDLAYVVQAVAPNFVWKTTDFPAAKKGYLWSIILQVLL
;
A
#
# COMPACT_ATOMS: atom_id res chain seq x y z
N MET A 1 50.29 9.20 -19.25
CA MET A 1 49.45 10.28 -18.70
C MET A 1 48.26 10.61 -19.62
N THR A 2 47.74 9.64 -20.39
CA THR A 2 46.76 9.90 -21.48
C THR A 2 45.64 8.86 -21.58
N ARG A 3 45.42 8.01 -20.56
CA ARG A 3 44.27 7.08 -20.51
C ARG A 3 43.19 7.46 -19.48
N ASP A 4 43.55 8.26 -18.47
CA ASP A 4 42.60 8.68 -17.42
C ASP A 4 41.78 9.92 -17.82
N THR A 5 42.21 10.66 -18.85
CA THR A 5 41.49 11.82 -19.37
C THR A 5 40.33 11.45 -20.31
N GLU A 6 40.40 10.33 -21.02
CA GLU A 6 39.31 9.85 -21.87
C GLU A 6 38.18 9.19 -21.08
N ALA A 7 38.46 8.59 -19.92
CA ALA A 7 37.43 7.99 -19.07
C ALA A 7 36.52 9.06 -18.41
N ASN A 8 37.04 10.27 -18.18
CA ASN A 8 36.30 11.38 -17.60
C ASN A 8 35.48 12.17 -18.64
N SER A 9 35.85 12.15 -19.93
CA SER A 9 35.09 12.88 -20.96
C SER A 9 33.71 12.29 -21.25
N TRP A 10 33.51 10.99 -20.99
CA TRP A 10 32.19 10.33 -21.10
C TRP A 10 31.30 10.50 -19.87
N GLN A 11 31.81 11.03 -18.76
CA GLN A 11 31.02 11.22 -17.53
C GLN A 11 30.25 12.55 -17.54
N GLU A 12 30.65 13.53 -18.35
CA GLU A 12 30.02 14.86 -18.39
C GLU A 12 28.99 15.06 -19.52
N GLN A 13 28.89 14.17 -20.51
CA GLN A 13 28.19 14.49 -21.77
C GLN A 13 26.69 14.19 -21.87
N ASP A 14 26.05 13.48 -20.93
CA ASP A 14 24.63 13.07 -21.10
C ASP A 14 23.66 13.50 -19.98
N ILE A 15 24.04 14.45 -19.12
CA ILE A 15 23.07 15.05 -18.18
C ILE A 15 22.43 16.26 -18.87
N VAL A 16 21.50 16.00 -19.79
CA VAL A 16 20.66 17.05 -20.36
C VAL A 16 19.94 17.77 -19.23
N LYS A 17 20.22 19.06 -19.05
CA LYS A 17 19.59 19.89 -18.02
C LYS A 17 18.07 19.87 -18.24
N PRO A 18 17.25 19.55 -17.23
CA PRO A 18 15.81 19.48 -17.39
C PRO A 18 15.26 20.84 -17.84
N LEU A 19 14.38 20.83 -18.84
CA LEU A 19 13.69 22.02 -19.31
C LEU A 19 12.73 22.46 -18.20
N LYS A 20 13.12 23.47 -17.41
CA LYS A 20 12.30 24.00 -16.33
C LYS A 20 10.99 24.55 -16.89
N SER A 21 9.89 23.86 -16.62
CA SER A 21 8.55 24.26 -17.05
C SER A 21 7.56 23.99 -15.94
N TRP A 22 6.54 24.83 -15.79
CA TRP A 22 5.47 24.59 -14.81
C TRP A 22 4.79 23.22 -15.00
N LYS A 23 4.84 22.71 -16.23
CA LYS A 23 4.39 21.38 -16.64
C LYS A 23 5.13 20.25 -15.90
N GLY A 24 6.42 20.42 -15.59
CA GLY A 24 7.22 19.47 -14.82
C GLY A 24 6.76 19.26 -13.38
N TYR A 25 6.18 20.30 -12.78
CA TYR A 25 5.59 20.19 -11.45
C TYR A 25 4.39 19.24 -11.44
N ILE A 26 3.61 19.20 -12.52
CA ILE A 26 2.49 18.26 -12.67
C ILE A 26 3.03 16.86 -12.96
N TRP A 27 3.87 16.72 -13.99
CA TRP A 27 4.44 15.43 -14.38
C TRP A 27 5.92 15.59 -14.74
N ASP A 28 6.77 14.99 -13.93
CA ASP A 28 8.24 15.06 -13.99
C ASP A 28 8.80 14.60 -15.34
N THR A 29 8.14 13.64 -15.99
CA THR A 29 8.55 13.14 -17.31
C THR A 29 8.49 14.21 -18.41
N TRP A 30 7.78 15.32 -18.20
CA TRP A 30 7.64 16.36 -19.23
C TRP A 30 8.85 17.30 -19.33
N GLU A 31 9.74 17.32 -18.34
CA GLU A 31 11.00 18.11 -18.39
C GLU A 31 12.19 17.32 -18.94
N LEU A 32 12.01 16.01 -19.13
CA LEU A 32 13.06 15.10 -19.57
C LEU A 32 13.19 15.05 -21.11
N PRO A 33 14.38 14.70 -21.64
CA PRO A 33 14.59 14.46 -23.07
C PRO A 33 13.62 13.40 -23.62
N SER A 34 13.34 13.46 -24.94
CA SER A 34 12.42 12.54 -25.63
C SER A 34 12.67 11.07 -25.29
N ASP A 35 13.94 10.67 -25.24
CA ASP A 35 14.35 9.28 -25.11
C ASP A 35 14.12 8.77 -23.67
N GLN A 36 14.43 9.61 -22.68
CA GLN A 36 14.14 9.32 -21.27
C GLN A 36 12.64 9.32 -21.02
N ARG A 37 11.90 10.25 -21.63
CA ARG A 37 10.45 10.33 -21.54
C ARG A 37 9.76 9.10 -22.11
N TRP A 38 10.23 8.60 -23.26
CA TRP A 38 9.70 7.39 -23.88
C TRP A 38 9.98 6.14 -23.04
N LEU A 39 11.21 6.00 -22.51
CA LEU A 39 11.55 4.93 -21.59
C LEU A 39 10.65 4.93 -20.34
N LEU A 40 10.45 6.10 -19.73
CA LEU A 40 9.58 6.24 -18.55
C LEU A 40 8.12 5.95 -18.88
N PHE A 41 7.62 6.38 -20.04
CA PHE A 41 6.27 6.06 -20.48
C PHE A 41 6.05 4.55 -20.59
N LYS A 42 7.01 3.80 -21.16
CA LYS A 42 6.91 2.33 -21.21
C LYS A 42 6.94 1.71 -19.82
N LEU A 43 7.83 2.19 -18.94
CA LEU A 43 7.91 1.71 -17.55
C LEU A 43 6.61 1.99 -16.79
N ASP A 44 6.02 3.17 -16.96
CA ASP A 44 4.74 3.54 -16.36
C ASP A 44 3.61 2.65 -16.91
N ALA A 45 3.56 2.46 -18.24
CA ALA A 45 2.55 1.65 -18.89
C ALA A 45 2.57 0.17 -18.45
N PHE A 46 3.76 -0.42 -18.24
CA PHE A 46 3.88 -1.83 -17.87
C PHE A 46 4.03 -2.07 -16.37
N VAL A 47 4.98 -1.41 -15.71
CA VAL A 47 5.30 -1.66 -14.29
C VAL A 47 4.29 -0.99 -13.39
N LEU A 48 4.04 0.31 -13.59
CA LEU A 48 3.16 1.06 -12.70
C LEU A 48 1.70 0.64 -12.87
N THR A 49 1.25 0.41 -14.11
CA THR A 49 -0.10 -0.14 -14.36
C THR A 49 -0.29 -1.50 -13.70
N PHE A 50 0.62 -2.44 -13.90
CA PHE A 50 0.52 -3.75 -13.24
C PHE A 50 0.51 -3.61 -11.72
N ALA A 51 1.44 -2.84 -11.18
CA ALA A 51 1.55 -2.60 -9.74
C ALA A 51 0.23 -2.05 -9.18
N SER A 52 -0.34 -1.05 -9.87
CA SER A 52 -1.57 -0.37 -9.46
C SER A 52 -2.77 -1.31 -9.53
N ILE A 53 -2.95 -2.06 -10.62
CA ILE A 53 -4.05 -3.03 -10.75
C ILE A 53 -3.88 -4.16 -9.72
N GLY A 54 -2.67 -4.69 -9.53
CA GLY A 54 -2.42 -5.74 -8.55
C GLY A 54 -2.66 -5.29 -7.11
N TYR A 55 -2.36 -4.03 -6.77
CA TYR A 55 -2.67 -3.48 -5.44
C TYR A 55 -4.15 -3.13 -5.27
N PHE A 56 -4.81 -2.67 -6.34
CA PHE A 56 -6.26 -2.49 -6.40
C PHE A 56 -6.97 -3.81 -6.08
N LEU A 57 -6.59 -4.91 -6.73
CA LEU A 57 -7.21 -6.23 -6.55
C LEU A 57 -7.01 -6.76 -5.12
N LYS A 58 -5.82 -6.59 -4.53
CA LYS A 58 -5.57 -6.98 -3.13
C LYS A 58 -6.44 -6.25 -2.12
N ASN A 59 -6.55 -4.94 -2.28
CA ASN A 59 -7.42 -4.15 -1.40
C ASN A 59 -8.90 -4.47 -1.64
N LEU A 60 -9.26 -4.82 -2.86
CA LEU A 60 -10.60 -5.28 -3.20
C LEU A 60 -10.91 -6.63 -2.53
N ASP A 61 -10.00 -7.61 -2.54
CA ASP A 61 -10.16 -8.89 -1.83
C ASP A 61 -10.33 -8.69 -0.31
N LEU A 62 -9.49 -7.84 0.29
CA LEU A 62 -9.51 -7.59 1.72
C LEU A 62 -10.86 -7.01 2.19
N GLN A 63 -11.49 -6.17 1.36
CA GLN A 63 -12.86 -5.68 1.61
C GLN A 63 -13.93 -6.70 1.23
N ASN A 64 -13.75 -7.44 0.12
CA ASN A 64 -14.68 -8.47 -0.34
C ASN A 64 -14.97 -9.50 0.73
N VAL A 65 -14.01 -9.80 1.60
CA VAL A 65 -14.19 -10.65 2.77
C VAL A 65 -15.24 -10.14 3.74
N THR A 66 -15.13 -8.88 4.13
CA THR A 66 -16.01 -8.24 5.12
C THR A 66 -17.39 -8.09 4.55
N ASN A 67 -17.43 -7.69 3.28
CA ASN A 67 -18.61 -7.65 2.45
C ASN A 67 -19.27 -9.04 2.38
N ALA A 68 -18.55 -10.09 1.95
CA ALA A 68 -19.06 -11.45 1.80
C ALA A 68 -19.69 -11.98 3.10
N TYR A 69 -19.06 -11.68 4.24
CA TYR A 69 -19.59 -12.00 5.57
C TYR A 69 -21.02 -11.47 5.74
N LEU A 70 -21.25 -10.19 5.40
CA LEU A 70 -22.53 -9.52 5.52
C LEU A 70 -23.57 -9.95 4.45
N SER A 71 -23.18 -10.74 3.45
CA SER A 71 -24.06 -11.12 2.32
C SER A 71 -24.27 -12.63 2.18
N GLY A 72 -24.16 -13.37 3.29
CA GLY A 72 -24.51 -14.80 3.33
C GLY A 72 -23.37 -15.74 3.70
N MET A 73 -22.12 -15.26 3.79
CA MET A 73 -20.99 -16.12 4.19
C MET A 73 -21.07 -16.50 5.68
N GLU A 74 -21.68 -15.65 6.51
CA GLU A 74 -21.94 -15.95 7.93
C GLU A 74 -22.81 -17.21 8.09
N GLU A 75 -23.96 -17.23 7.42
CA GLU A 75 -24.93 -18.32 7.45
C GLU A 75 -24.41 -19.58 6.75
N ASP A 76 -23.79 -19.43 5.57
CA ASP A 76 -23.28 -20.55 4.76
C ASP A 76 -22.16 -21.34 5.46
N LEU A 77 -21.31 -20.66 6.23
CA LEU A 77 -20.15 -21.27 6.90
C LEU A 77 -20.37 -21.51 8.39
N GLY A 78 -21.52 -21.11 8.93
CA GLY A 78 -21.83 -21.15 10.36
C GLY A 78 -20.83 -20.31 11.17
N MET A 79 -20.52 -19.11 10.68
CA MET A 79 -19.58 -18.23 11.37
C MET A 79 -20.27 -17.47 12.50
N PHE A 80 -19.71 -17.52 13.71
CA PHE A 80 -20.28 -16.82 14.86
C PHE A 80 -19.23 -16.05 15.66
N GLY A 81 -19.63 -14.93 16.26
CA GLY A 81 -18.78 -14.14 17.15
C GLY A 81 -17.54 -13.56 16.45
N ASN A 82 -16.36 -13.81 17.00
CA ASN A 82 -15.10 -13.19 16.53
C ASN A 82 -14.49 -13.88 15.31
N GLN A 83 -15.18 -14.82 14.67
CA GLN A 83 -14.58 -15.65 13.63
C GLN A 83 -14.17 -14.88 12.36
N LEU A 84 -14.86 -13.80 11.99
CA LEU A 84 -14.44 -12.90 10.91
C LEU A 84 -13.12 -12.19 11.26
N VAL A 85 -13.04 -11.65 12.48
CA VAL A 85 -11.84 -10.95 12.98
C VAL A 85 -10.65 -11.90 13.05
N THR A 86 -10.88 -13.14 13.51
CA THR A 86 -9.86 -14.21 13.50
C THR A 86 -9.41 -14.52 12.07
N SER A 87 -10.31 -14.56 11.09
CA SER A 87 -9.97 -14.77 9.68
C SER A 87 -9.00 -13.71 9.15
N THR A 88 -9.29 -12.44 9.43
CA THR A 88 -8.42 -11.31 9.07
C THR A 88 -7.09 -11.37 9.81
N SER A 89 -7.10 -11.76 11.09
CA SER A 89 -5.87 -11.91 11.88
C SER A 89 -4.97 -13.01 11.31
N ILE A 90 -5.55 -14.15 10.89
CA ILE A 90 -4.80 -15.25 10.28
C ILE A 90 -4.19 -14.84 8.93
N PHE A 91 -4.89 -14.03 8.14
CA PHE A 91 -4.31 -13.40 6.95
C PHE A 91 -3.08 -12.56 7.33
N THR A 92 -3.17 -11.70 8.35
CA THR A 92 -2.03 -10.89 8.80
C THR A 92 -0.86 -11.74 9.29
N VAL A 93 -1.12 -12.86 9.98
CA VAL A 93 -0.05 -13.80 10.36
C VAL A 93 0.60 -14.40 9.12
N GLY A 94 -0.18 -14.85 8.13
CA GLY A 94 0.35 -15.33 6.85
C GLY A 94 1.19 -14.28 6.14
N TYR A 95 0.74 -13.03 6.15
CA TYR A 95 1.46 -11.89 5.57
C TYR A 95 2.82 -11.67 6.22
N VAL A 96 2.89 -11.54 7.55
CA VAL A 96 4.13 -11.38 8.31
C VAL A 96 5.09 -12.55 8.07
N VAL A 97 4.58 -13.78 8.14
CA VAL A 97 5.41 -14.99 7.94
C VAL A 97 5.94 -15.08 6.50
N GLY A 98 5.12 -14.73 5.51
CA GLY A 98 5.50 -14.76 4.09
C GLY A 98 6.47 -13.67 3.69
N GLN A 99 6.47 -12.55 4.40
CA GLN A 99 7.25 -11.37 4.03
C GLN A 99 8.76 -11.63 4.10
N ILE A 100 9.22 -12.36 5.12
CA ILE A 100 10.63 -12.75 5.26
C ILE A 100 11.13 -13.59 4.08
N PRO A 101 10.54 -14.77 3.76
CA PRO A 101 10.97 -15.58 2.64
C PRO A 101 10.76 -14.88 1.29
N ALA A 102 9.67 -14.14 1.10
CA ALA A 102 9.42 -13.43 -0.15
C ALA A 102 10.48 -12.34 -0.41
N ASN A 103 10.85 -11.55 0.60
CA ASN A 103 11.91 -10.56 0.46
C ASN A 103 13.28 -11.20 0.22
N LEU A 104 13.60 -12.29 0.91
CA LEU A 104 14.83 -13.04 0.64
C LEU A 104 14.85 -13.55 -0.80
N LEU A 105 13.72 -14.07 -1.30
CA LEU A 105 13.59 -14.54 -2.67
C LEU A 105 13.80 -13.42 -3.69
N LEU A 106 13.27 -12.22 -3.45
CA LEU A 106 13.46 -11.03 -4.29
C LEU A 106 14.92 -10.55 -4.36
N THR A 107 15.72 -10.80 -3.32
CA THR A 107 17.16 -10.51 -3.36
C THR A 107 17.94 -11.50 -4.23
N ARG A 108 17.52 -12.77 -4.27
CA ARG A 108 18.25 -13.85 -4.96
C ARG A 108 17.79 -14.06 -6.40
N ILE A 109 16.48 -14.04 -6.62
CA ILE A 109 15.85 -14.27 -7.93
C ILE A 109 15.39 -12.93 -8.51
N SER A 110 15.37 -12.81 -9.84
CA SER A 110 14.86 -11.60 -10.50
C SER A 110 13.40 -11.34 -10.10
N PRO A 111 13.04 -10.10 -9.68
CA PRO A 111 11.66 -9.73 -9.37
C PRO A 111 10.65 -10.07 -10.48
N ARG A 112 11.12 -10.12 -11.72
CA ARG A 112 10.35 -10.55 -12.90
C ARG A 112 9.67 -11.91 -12.75
N TRP A 113 10.28 -12.85 -12.03
CA TRP A 113 9.71 -14.18 -11.82
C TRP A 113 8.97 -14.26 -10.49
N VAL A 114 9.57 -13.69 -9.45
CA VAL A 114 9.04 -13.80 -8.08
C VAL A 114 7.68 -13.12 -7.94
N ILE A 115 7.54 -11.87 -8.39
CA ILE A 115 6.29 -11.11 -8.20
C ILE A 115 5.12 -11.80 -8.93
N PRO A 116 5.22 -12.15 -10.24
CA PRO A 116 4.14 -12.86 -10.91
C PRO A 116 3.84 -14.24 -10.33
N SER A 117 4.84 -14.99 -9.84
CA SER A 117 4.60 -16.28 -9.18
C SER A 117 3.81 -16.15 -7.88
N LEU A 118 4.13 -15.13 -7.08
CA LEU A 118 3.35 -14.81 -5.89
C LEU A 118 1.92 -14.41 -6.25
N GLU A 119 1.74 -13.60 -7.30
CA GLU A 119 0.40 -13.22 -7.79
C GLU A 119 -0.43 -14.41 -8.28
N VAL A 120 0.18 -15.37 -8.98
CA VAL A 120 -0.52 -16.59 -9.40
C VAL A 120 -0.94 -17.41 -8.18
N GLY A 121 -0.05 -17.60 -7.20
CA GLY A 121 -0.36 -18.32 -5.97
C GLY A 121 -1.48 -17.66 -5.17
N TRP A 122 -1.43 -16.32 -5.07
CA TRP A 122 -2.47 -15.50 -4.46
C TRP A 122 -3.81 -15.67 -5.19
N GLY A 123 -3.85 -15.49 -6.52
CA GLY A 123 -5.07 -15.59 -7.32
C GLY A 123 -5.73 -16.98 -7.25
N ILE A 124 -4.93 -18.05 -7.28
CA ILE A 124 -5.45 -19.41 -7.11
C ILE A 124 -6.05 -19.59 -5.71
N ALA A 125 -5.33 -19.17 -4.66
CA ALA A 125 -5.81 -19.29 -3.28
C ALA A 125 -7.11 -18.50 -3.07
N THR A 126 -7.22 -17.31 -3.66
CA THR A 126 -8.44 -16.49 -3.65
C THR A 126 -9.60 -17.18 -4.36
N MET A 127 -9.39 -17.73 -5.56
CA MET A 127 -10.43 -18.51 -6.25
C MET A 127 -10.90 -19.71 -5.42
N CYS A 128 -9.98 -20.40 -4.74
CA CYS A 128 -10.33 -21.52 -3.86
C CYS A 128 -11.24 -21.10 -2.70
N MET A 129 -11.21 -19.83 -2.25
CA MET A 129 -12.11 -19.33 -1.19
C MET A 129 -13.59 -19.44 -1.59
N SER A 130 -13.90 -19.30 -2.88
CA SER A 130 -15.26 -19.46 -3.42
C SER A 130 -15.87 -20.85 -3.19
N SER A 131 -15.05 -21.86 -2.93
CA SER A 131 -15.46 -23.27 -2.80
C SER A 131 -15.41 -23.79 -1.36
N VAL A 132 -15.15 -22.92 -0.40
CA VAL A 132 -15.09 -23.27 1.02
C VAL A 132 -16.46 -23.65 1.57
N ARG A 133 -16.49 -24.67 2.44
CA ARG A 133 -17.70 -25.15 3.15
C ARG A 133 -17.59 -25.06 4.68
N SER A 134 -16.46 -24.58 5.20
CA SER A 134 -16.23 -24.45 6.65
C SER A 134 -15.33 -23.26 6.94
N TYR A 135 -15.60 -22.54 8.04
CA TYR A 135 -14.75 -21.44 8.51
C TYR A 135 -13.28 -21.87 8.73
N LYS A 136 -13.01 -23.13 9.09
CA LYS A 136 -11.63 -23.63 9.25
C LYS A 136 -10.87 -23.69 7.93
N ALA A 137 -11.55 -24.07 6.85
CA ALA A 137 -10.96 -24.07 5.51
C ALA A 137 -10.76 -22.63 5.00
N LEU A 138 -11.66 -21.70 5.36
CA LEU A 138 -11.46 -20.27 5.10
C LEU A 138 -10.18 -19.78 5.77
N TYR A 139 -9.93 -20.15 7.03
CA TYR A 139 -8.71 -19.77 7.74
C TYR A 139 -7.43 -20.27 7.07
N ALA A 140 -7.42 -21.54 6.65
CA ALA A 140 -6.27 -22.09 5.93
C ALA A 140 -5.97 -21.33 4.63
N LEU A 141 -7.02 -21.03 3.84
CA LEU A 141 -6.85 -20.25 2.62
C LEU A 141 -6.42 -18.82 2.90
N ARG A 142 -6.95 -18.17 3.95
CA ARG A 142 -6.52 -16.82 4.33
C ARG A 142 -5.07 -16.74 4.72
N PHE A 143 -4.56 -17.75 5.40
CA PHE A 143 -3.13 -17.84 5.68
C PHE A 143 -2.32 -17.90 4.37
N LEU A 144 -2.75 -18.73 3.40
CA LEU A 144 -2.07 -18.84 2.10
C LEU A 144 -2.14 -17.55 1.27
N VAL A 145 -3.30 -16.90 1.24
CA VAL A 145 -3.48 -15.60 0.57
C VAL A 145 -2.51 -14.58 1.18
N GLY A 146 -2.48 -14.45 2.50
CA GLY A 146 -1.52 -13.56 3.18
C GLY A 146 -0.07 -13.92 2.88
N LEU A 147 0.27 -15.21 2.91
CA LEU A 147 1.61 -15.71 2.60
C LEU A 147 2.07 -15.28 1.19
N PHE A 148 1.23 -15.46 0.18
CA PHE A 148 1.57 -15.08 -1.20
C PHE A 148 1.56 -13.56 -1.40
N GLU A 149 0.67 -12.83 -0.73
CA GLU A 149 0.55 -11.38 -0.86
C GLU A 149 1.75 -10.61 -0.29
N SER A 150 2.36 -11.15 0.76
CA SER A 150 3.41 -10.52 1.58
C SER A 150 4.58 -9.90 0.81
N GLY A 151 4.97 -10.51 -0.32
CA GLY A 151 6.10 -10.05 -1.14
C GLY A 151 5.76 -8.95 -2.12
N PHE A 152 4.47 -8.71 -2.38
CA PHE A 152 4.04 -7.82 -3.46
C PHE A 152 4.38 -6.36 -3.15
N TYR A 153 3.91 -5.85 -2.02
CA TYR A 153 4.09 -4.44 -1.66
C TYR A 153 5.58 -4.03 -1.54
N PRO A 154 6.43 -4.72 -0.74
CA PRO A 154 7.86 -4.40 -0.70
C PRO A 154 8.58 -4.69 -2.03
N GLY A 155 8.17 -5.73 -2.76
CA GLY A 155 8.75 -6.08 -4.05
C GLY A 155 8.52 -5.04 -5.14
N ILE A 156 7.31 -4.47 -5.20
CA ILE A 156 7.00 -3.36 -6.09
C ILE A 156 7.80 -2.12 -5.70
N HIS A 157 7.84 -1.74 -4.42
CA HIS A 157 8.66 -0.58 -3.97
C HIS A 157 10.15 -0.76 -4.27
N TYR A 158 10.67 -1.96 -4.11
CA TYR A 158 12.04 -2.30 -4.50
C TYR A 158 12.26 -2.16 -6.01
N LEU A 159 11.31 -2.60 -6.83
CA LEU A 159 11.37 -2.48 -8.28
C LEU A 159 11.28 -1.02 -8.73
N LEU A 160 10.36 -0.24 -8.15
CA LEU A 160 10.24 1.20 -8.40
C LEU A 160 11.56 1.90 -8.04
N GLY A 161 12.13 1.57 -6.88
CA GLY A 161 13.44 2.04 -6.43
C GLY A 161 14.62 1.57 -7.27
N SER A 162 14.43 0.65 -8.22
CA SER A 162 15.49 0.15 -9.09
C SER A 162 15.40 0.67 -10.53
N TRP A 163 14.27 1.25 -10.92
CA TRP A 163 14.01 1.77 -12.26
C TRP A 163 13.84 3.29 -12.30
N TYR A 164 13.28 3.90 -11.25
CA TYR A 164 12.98 5.33 -11.19
C TYR A 164 13.98 6.10 -10.35
N THR A 165 14.30 7.32 -10.77
CA THR A 165 15.17 8.22 -9.99
C THR A 165 14.44 8.74 -8.73
N PRO A 166 15.18 9.28 -7.73
CA PRO A 166 14.60 9.95 -6.56
C PRO A 166 13.52 11.00 -6.90
N GLN A 167 13.70 11.76 -7.98
CA GLN A 167 12.74 12.78 -8.42
C GLN A 167 11.46 12.19 -9.06
N GLU A 168 11.52 10.95 -9.54
CA GLU A 168 10.45 10.30 -10.30
C GLU A 168 9.59 9.35 -9.44
N ILE A 169 10.15 8.81 -8.35
CA ILE A 169 9.54 7.70 -7.63
C ILE A 169 8.35 8.09 -6.75
N GLY A 170 8.31 9.32 -6.21
CA GLY A 170 7.30 9.73 -5.22
C GLY A 170 5.88 9.74 -5.81
N LYS A 171 5.67 10.44 -6.94
CA LYS A 171 4.39 10.50 -7.68
C LYS A 171 3.91 9.11 -8.10
N ARG A 172 4.82 8.25 -8.55
CA ARG A 172 4.50 6.89 -9.00
C ARG A 172 4.14 5.98 -7.82
N ALA A 173 4.88 6.07 -6.73
CA ALA A 173 4.56 5.38 -5.48
C ALA A 173 3.20 5.82 -4.92
N MET A 174 2.83 7.10 -5.08
CA MET A 174 1.50 7.61 -4.73
C MET A 174 0.42 7.01 -5.60
N ILE A 175 0.57 7.02 -6.93
CA ILE A 175 -0.43 6.44 -7.85
C ILE A 175 -0.66 4.97 -7.52
N PHE A 176 0.43 4.22 -7.33
CA PHE A 176 0.38 2.82 -6.92
C PHE A 176 -0.46 2.63 -5.64
N TRP A 177 -0.20 3.44 -4.61
CA TRP A 177 -0.88 3.29 -3.34
C TRP A 177 -2.34 3.79 -3.38
N LEU A 178 -2.61 4.86 -4.13
CA LEU A 178 -3.97 5.36 -4.40
C LEU A 178 -4.85 4.30 -5.07
N ALA A 179 -4.29 3.48 -5.96
CA ALA A 179 -5.02 2.39 -6.60
C ALA A 179 -5.62 1.42 -5.58
N GLY A 180 -4.94 1.18 -4.45
CA GLY A 180 -5.47 0.35 -3.36
C GLY A 180 -6.68 0.99 -2.65
N HIS A 181 -6.64 2.30 -2.42
CA HIS A 181 -7.80 3.02 -1.86
C HIS A 181 -9.01 3.00 -2.79
N ILE A 182 -8.77 3.11 -4.10
CA ILE A 182 -9.81 2.98 -5.11
C ILE A 182 -10.36 1.54 -5.11
N GLY A 183 -9.51 0.52 -4.95
CA GLY A 183 -9.93 -0.89 -4.80
C GLY A 183 -10.89 -1.10 -3.63
N ASN A 184 -10.57 -0.52 -2.47
CA ASN A 184 -11.46 -0.56 -1.30
C ASN A 184 -12.85 0.06 -1.61
N LEU A 185 -12.90 1.18 -2.32
CA LEU A 185 -14.15 1.85 -2.69
C LEU A 185 -14.99 1.01 -3.68
N PHE A 186 -14.34 0.37 -4.64
CA PHE A 186 -15.01 -0.44 -5.66
C PHE A 186 -15.57 -1.78 -5.14
N SER A 187 -15.00 -2.33 -4.06
CA SER A 187 -15.45 -3.61 -3.49
C SER A 187 -16.93 -3.62 -3.11
N GLY A 188 -17.45 -2.55 -2.48
CA GLY A 188 -18.86 -2.48 -2.10
C GLY A 188 -19.82 -2.47 -3.30
N PHE A 189 -19.47 -1.75 -4.36
CA PHE A 189 -20.25 -1.73 -5.60
C PHE A 189 -20.22 -3.09 -6.31
N LEU A 190 -19.04 -3.72 -6.37
CA LEU A 190 -18.89 -5.04 -6.96
C LEU A 190 -19.71 -6.09 -6.19
N GLN A 191 -19.71 -6.02 -4.86
CA GLN A 191 -20.57 -6.86 -4.03
C GLN A 191 -22.05 -6.65 -4.31
N ALA A 192 -22.52 -5.40 -4.29
CA ALA A 192 -23.93 -5.13 -4.52
C ALA A 192 -24.37 -5.72 -5.87
N ALA A 193 -23.58 -5.50 -6.93
CA ALA A 193 -23.82 -6.05 -8.25
C ALA A 193 -23.77 -7.59 -8.29
N ALA A 194 -22.82 -8.23 -7.60
CA ALA A 194 -22.73 -9.69 -7.52
C ALA A 194 -23.92 -10.28 -6.76
N TYR A 195 -24.35 -9.64 -5.68
CA TYR A 195 -25.50 -10.09 -4.90
C TYR A 195 -26.81 -9.94 -5.69
N THR A 196 -27.01 -8.85 -6.42
CA THR A 196 -28.26 -8.65 -7.18
C THR A 196 -28.34 -9.52 -8.43
N ASN A 197 -27.22 -9.75 -9.12
CA ASN A 197 -27.23 -10.37 -10.46
C ASN A 197 -26.72 -11.82 -10.48
N LEU A 198 -25.88 -12.22 -9.51
CA LEU A 198 -25.23 -13.54 -9.51
C LEU A 198 -25.64 -14.43 -8.33
N ASN A 199 -26.45 -13.92 -7.39
CA ASN A 199 -26.93 -14.74 -6.29
C ASN A 199 -27.90 -15.82 -6.80
N GLY A 200 -27.58 -17.08 -6.49
CA GLY A 200 -28.36 -18.24 -6.97
C GLY A 200 -27.97 -18.73 -8.37
N VAL A 201 -27.14 -17.99 -9.11
CA VAL A 201 -26.60 -18.44 -10.41
C VAL A 201 -25.68 -19.63 -10.19
N ASP A 202 -25.87 -20.69 -10.99
CA ASP A 202 -25.21 -21.99 -10.84
C ASP A 202 -25.34 -22.62 -9.44
N GLY A 203 -26.40 -22.27 -8.70
CA GLY A 203 -26.62 -22.76 -7.33
C GLY A 203 -25.59 -22.23 -6.32
N ARG A 204 -24.87 -21.14 -6.65
CA ARG A 204 -23.86 -20.51 -5.79
C ARG A 204 -24.42 -19.25 -5.14
N ALA A 205 -24.09 -19.06 -3.86
CA ALA A 205 -24.36 -17.81 -3.17
C ALA A 205 -23.57 -16.65 -3.80
N GLY A 206 -24.18 -15.46 -3.83
CA GLY A 206 -23.60 -14.26 -4.47
C GLY A 206 -22.19 -13.91 -3.97
N TRP A 207 -21.90 -14.16 -2.68
CA TRP A 207 -20.57 -13.90 -2.11
C TRP A 207 -19.47 -14.77 -2.71
N ARG A 208 -19.78 -15.99 -3.16
CA ARG A 208 -18.78 -16.90 -3.76
C ARG A 208 -18.30 -16.37 -5.11
N TRP A 209 -19.16 -15.68 -5.85
CA TRP A 209 -18.82 -15.05 -7.12
C TRP A 209 -17.82 -13.91 -6.97
N LEU A 210 -17.78 -13.21 -5.82
CA LEU A 210 -16.79 -12.17 -5.57
C LEU A 210 -15.36 -12.71 -5.68
N PHE A 211 -15.09 -13.84 -5.02
CA PHE A 211 -13.77 -14.48 -5.04
C PHE A 211 -13.44 -15.09 -6.41
N ILE A 212 -14.44 -15.53 -7.17
CA ILE A 212 -14.25 -16.03 -8.55
C ILE A 212 -13.87 -14.87 -9.47
N ILE A 213 -14.61 -13.77 -9.43
CA ILE A 213 -14.36 -12.59 -10.26
C ILE A 213 -12.97 -12.03 -9.98
N ASP A 214 -12.61 -11.91 -8.70
CA ASP A 214 -11.31 -11.38 -8.31
C ASP A 214 -10.15 -12.26 -8.83
N GLY A 215 -10.29 -13.57 -8.73
CA GLY A 215 -9.33 -14.52 -9.30
C GLY A 215 -9.26 -14.49 -10.83
N ILE A 216 -10.41 -14.37 -11.52
CA ILE A 216 -10.48 -14.26 -12.99
C ILE A 216 -9.79 -13.00 -13.49
N ILE A 217 -9.86 -11.88 -12.77
CA ILE A 217 -9.17 -10.65 -13.15
C ILE A 217 -7.68 -10.76 -12.82
N THR A 218 -7.33 -11.42 -11.72
CA THR A 218 -5.95 -11.49 -11.24
C THR A 218 -5.07 -12.47 -12.00
N LEU A 219 -5.57 -13.66 -12.37
CA LEU A 219 -4.75 -14.67 -13.04
C LEU A 219 -4.21 -14.20 -14.41
N PRO A 220 -5.01 -13.59 -15.31
CA PRO A 220 -4.50 -13.02 -16.55
C PRO A 220 -3.49 -11.91 -16.32
N LEU A 221 -3.72 -11.06 -15.31
CA LEU A 221 -2.77 -10.03 -14.91
C LEU A 221 -1.44 -10.69 -14.49
N ALA A 222 -1.47 -11.66 -13.59
CA ALA A 222 -0.29 -12.38 -13.12
C ALA A 222 0.46 -13.06 -14.27
N LEU A 223 -0.25 -13.69 -15.21
CA LEU A 223 0.34 -14.29 -16.41
C LEU A 223 0.99 -13.24 -17.32
N ALA A 224 0.33 -12.11 -17.54
CA ALA A 224 0.91 -10.97 -18.25
C ALA A 224 2.18 -10.46 -17.54
N GLY A 225 2.21 -10.53 -16.20
CA GLY A 225 3.37 -10.19 -15.39
C GLY A 225 4.66 -10.90 -15.83
N TYR A 226 4.62 -12.19 -16.15
CA TYR A 226 5.81 -12.93 -16.62
C TYR A 226 6.39 -12.40 -17.94
N LEU A 227 5.52 -11.89 -18.81
CA LEU A 227 5.90 -11.34 -20.11
C LEU A 227 6.36 -9.88 -20.00
N PHE A 228 5.64 -9.06 -19.24
CA PHE A 228 5.83 -7.61 -19.23
C PHE A 228 6.76 -7.11 -18.13
N PHE A 229 6.96 -7.84 -17.02
CA PHE A 229 7.87 -7.35 -15.96
C PHE A 229 9.29 -7.18 -16.46
N PRO A 230 9.91 -6.01 -16.21
CA PRO A 230 11.29 -5.82 -16.56
C PRO A 230 12.22 -6.59 -15.60
N ASN A 231 13.35 -7.05 -16.14
CA ASN A 231 14.47 -7.43 -15.26
C ASN A 231 15.02 -6.19 -14.56
N LEU A 232 15.87 -6.32 -13.55
CA LEU A 232 16.60 -5.16 -13.03
C LEU A 232 17.57 -4.65 -14.11
N PRO A 233 17.70 -3.32 -14.30
CA PRO A 233 18.60 -2.77 -15.33
C PRO A 233 20.05 -3.23 -15.11
N GLN A 234 20.42 -3.42 -13.84
CA GLN A 234 21.74 -3.90 -13.42
C GLN A 234 22.04 -5.36 -13.81
N ASN A 235 21.04 -6.18 -14.14
CA ASN A 235 21.24 -7.60 -14.46
C ASN A 235 21.71 -7.84 -15.92
N GLY A 236 21.84 -6.78 -16.73
CA GLY A 236 22.35 -6.86 -18.11
C GLY A 236 21.40 -7.53 -19.13
N LYS A 237 20.23 -8.02 -18.69
CA LYS A 237 19.24 -8.68 -19.54
C LYS A 237 18.09 -7.73 -19.87
N LYS A 238 18.06 -7.23 -21.11
CA LYS A 238 16.93 -6.45 -21.62
C LYS A 238 15.64 -7.28 -21.63
N THR A 239 14.51 -6.60 -21.43
CA THR A 239 13.18 -7.18 -21.66
C THR A 239 12.77 -6.92 -23.10
N TRP A 240 11.89 -7.76 -23.66
CA TRP A 240 11.57 -7.76 -25.09
C TRP A 240 11.02 -6.43 -25.63
N TRP A 241 10.36 -5.62 -24.78
CA TRP A 241 9.81 -4.31 -25.14
C TRP A 241 10.81 -3.14 -24.98
N ILE A 242 12.02 -3.41 -24.47
CA ILE A 242 13.10 -2.44 -24.29
C ILE A 242 14.16 -2.62 -25.39
N THR A 243 14.52 -1.54 -26.08
CA THR A 243 15.61 -1.56 -27.08
C THR A 243 16.98 -1.60 -26.42
N ASN A 244 18.04 -1.93 -27.17
CA ASN A 244 19.40 -1.95 -26.61
C ASN A 244 19.82 -0.56 -26.09
N GLU A 245 19.48 0.49 -26.83
CA GLU A 245 19.79 1.89 -26.48
C GLU A 245 19.05 2.31 -25.21
N GLU A 246 17.75 2.01 -25.12
CA GLU A 246 16.94 2.26 -23.92
C GLU A 246 17.49 1.51 -22.69
N HIS A 247 17.98 0.28 -22.88
CA HIS A 247 18.58 -0.49 -21.80
C HIS A 247 19.88 0.17 -21.32
N ILE A 248 20.78 0.58 -22.24
CA ILE A 248 22.02 1.29 -21.89
C ILE A 248 21.70 2.60 -21.15
N LEU A 249 20.74 3.37 -21.66
CA LEU A 249 20.25 4.59 -21.02
C LEU A 249 19.76 4.32 -19.60
N SER A 250 18.97 3.26 -19.39
CA SER A 250 18.47 2.90 -18.06
C SER A 250 19.61 2.56 -17.07
N VAL A 251 20.64 1.85 -17.54
CA VAL A 251 21.81 1.50 -16.73
C VAL A 251 22.62 2.74 -16.38
N ASN A 252 22.87 3.62 -17.34
CA ASN A 252 23.63 4.86 -17.13
C ASN A 252 22.91 5.78 -16.13
N ARG A 253 21.58 5.93 -16.25
CA ARG A 253 20.76 6.70 -15.30
C ARG A 253 20.89 6.16 -13.88
N MET A 254 20.83 4.84 -13.70
CA MET A 254 20.96 4.22 -12.38
C MET A 254 22.39 4.30 -11.82
N ARG A 255 23.41 4.21 -12.67
CA ARG A 255 24.82 4.40 -12.27
C ARG A 255 25.11 5.84 -11.84
N ALA A 256 24.57 6.82 -12.55
CA ALA A 256 24.76 8.25 -12.24
C ALA A 256 24.29 8.62 -10.83
N ILE A 257 23.27 7.93 -10.32
CA ILE A 257 22.74 8.11 -8.94
C ILE A 257 23.38 7.16 -7.92
N GLY A 258 24.49 6.50 -8.26
CA GLY A 258 25.25 5.65 -7.34
C GLY A 258 24.63 4.28 -7.04
N ARG A 259 23.63 3.82 -7.82
CA ARG A 259 23.02 2.48 -7.66
C ARG A 259 23.88 1.42 -8.35
N ALA A 260 25.05 1.15 -7.77
CA ALA A 260 26.03 0.19 -8.29
C ALA A 260 25.67 -1.27 -7.93
N GLY A 261 24.73 -1.86 -8.68
CA GLY A 261 24.55 -3.32 -8.74
C GLY A 261 24.25 -4.06 -7.43
N LYS A 262 24.32 -5.40 -7.50
CA LYS A 262 24.25 -6.30 -6.35
C LYS A 262 25.66 -6.62 -5.87
N GLU A 263 25.95 -6.40 -4.59
CA GLU A 263 27.13 -6.96 -3.94
C GLU A 263 26.79 -8.34 -3.34
N PRO A 264 27.75 -9.27 -3.23
CA PRO A 264 27.51 -10.56 -2.60
C PRO A 264 27.26 -10.43 -1.08
N TRP A 265 26.33 -11.23 -0.56
CA TRP A 265 26.07 -11.34 0.87
C TRP A 265 27.32 -11.80 1.62
N SER A 266 27.78 -10.98 2.57
CA SER A 266 28.85 -11.34 3.51
C SER A 266 28.41 -11.10 4.95
N MET A 267 28.93 -11.89 5.88
CA MET A 267 28.64 -11.72 7.32
C MET A 267 29.08 -10.34 7.82
N ALA A 268 30.17 -9.80 7.27
CA ALA A 268 30.63 -8.45 7.55
C ALA A 268 29.62 -7.38 7.10
N LYS A 269 29.01 -7.56 5.91
CA LYS A 269 27.96 -6.67 5.41
C LYS A 269 26.69 -6.75 6.24
N LEU A 270 26.26 -7.96 6.63
CA LEU A 270 25.13 -8.13 7.55
C LEU A 270 25.37 -7.40 8.87
N LYS A 271 26.57 -7.55 9.47
CA LYS A 271 26.94 -6.86 10.71
C LYS A 271 26.97 -5.33 10.54
N ARG A 272 27.40 -4.82 9.37
CA ARG A 272 27.36 -3.38 9.03
C ARG A 272 25.92 -2.87 8.93
N ILE A 273 25.03 -3.62 8.29
CA ILE A 273 23.62 -3.29 8.15
C ILE A 273 22.96 -3.30 9.54
N LEU A 274 23.16 -4.33 10.34
CA LEU A 274 22.56 -4.43 11.67
C LEU A 274 23.07 -3.38 12.66
N ARG A 275 24.33 -2.92 12.54
CA ARG A 275 24.87 -1.84 13.40
C ARG A 275 24.46 -0.43 12.94
N SER A 276 23.87 -0.30 11.76
CA SER A 276 23.50 0.98 11.19
C SER A 276 22.19 1.47 11.81
N TRP A 277 22.17 2.73 12.29
CA TRP A 277 20.97 3.38 12.82
C TRP A 277 19.77 3.33 11.85
N HIS A 278 20.03 3.36 10.54
CA HIS A 278 19.01 3.23 9.49
C HIS A 278 18.12 1.99 9.64
N THR A 279 18.65 0.89 10.18
CA THR A 279 17.94 -0.40 10.32
C THR A 279 16.89 -0.37 11.43
N TYR A 280 17.01 0.59 12.36
CA TYR A 280 16.10 0.72 13.49
C TYR A 280 15.22 1.96 13.35
N LEU A 281 15.82 3.12 13.07
CA LEU A 281 15.08 4.39 13.06
C LEU A 281 14.12 4.50 11.87
N LEU A 282 14.55 4.07 10.68
CA LEU A 282 13.71 4.19 9.48
C LEU A 282 12.47 3.27 9.52
N PRO A 283 12.58 1.98 9.92
CA PRO A 283 11.41 1.16 10.20
C PRO A 283 10.54 1.74 11.31
N MET A 284 11.14 2.29 12.38
CA MET A 284 10.38 2.88 13.48
C MET A 284 9.49 4.04 13.04
N ILE A 285 9.98 4.94 12.17
CA ILE A 285 9.16 6.02 11.58
C ILE A 285 7.94 5.45 10.86
N TYR A 286 8.12 4.38 10.07
CA TYR A 286 7.00 3.75 9.36
C TYR A 286 6.03 3.05 10.31
N ILE A 287 6.51 2.42 11.39
CA ILE A 287 5.66 1.82 12.44
C ILE A 287 4.80 2.89 13.12
N LEU A 288 5.41 4.01 13.53
CA LEU A 288 4.73 5.14 14.17
C LEU A 288 3.66 5.72 13.26
N TRP A 289 3.99 5.94 11.99
CA TRP A 289 3.03 6.38 10.98
C TRP A 289 1.89 5.38 10.82
N ASN A 290 2.18 4.11 10.49
CA ASN A 290 1.15 3.12 10.15
C ASN A 290 0.17 2.85 11.30
N ASN A 291 0.66 2.85 12.54
CA ASN A 291 -0.15 2.56 13.73
C ASN A 291 -0.69 3.82 14.43
N GLY A 292 -0.28 5.01 13.99
CA GLY A 292 -0.69 6.29 14.55
C GLY A 292 -2.04 6.80 14.07
N TYR A 293 -2.66 6.18 13.06
CA TYR A 293 -3.96 6.62 12.53
C TYR A 293 -5.14 6.11 13.35
N PRO A 294 -6.22 6.92 13.46
CA PRO A 294 -7.45 6.46 14.08
C PRO A 294 -8.11 5.36 13.24
N GLN A 295 -8.58 4.30 13.90
CA GLN A 295 -9.42 3.29 13.24
C GLN A 295 -10.76 3.90 12.79
N VAL A 296 -11.43 3.26 11.84
CA VAL A 296 -12.69 3.75 11.24
C VAL A 296 -13.83 3.76 12.28
N GLY A 297 -13.91 4.84 13.05
CA GLY A 297 -14.84 4.98 14.18
C GLY A 297 -16.21 5.54 13.81
N MET A 298 -16.35 6.13 12.62
CA MET A 298 -17.57 6.83 12.21
C MET A 298 -18.78 5.87 12.10
N GLY A 299 -18.59 4.67 11.54
CA GLY A 299 -19.66 3.69 11.43
C GLY A 299 -20.21 3.26 12.80
N TYR A 300 -19.33 3.01 13.77
CA TYR A 300 -19.74 2.70 15.14
C TYR A 300 -20.46 3.87 15.82
N TRP A 301 -20.00 5.10 15.57
CA TRP A 301 -20.67 6.30 16.06
C TRP A 301 -22.07 6.48 15.47
N LEU A 302 -22.24 6.33 14.15
CA LEU A 302 -23.55 6.39 13.51
C LEU A 302 -24.49 5.28 14.00
N LYS A 303 -23.98 4.05 14.15
CA LYS A 303 -24.76 2.93 14.71
C LYS A 303 -25.24 3.20 16.14
N SER A 304 -24.49 3.94 16.94
CA SER A 304 -24.86 4.25 18.32
C SER A 304 -26.14 5.11 18.46
N PHE A 305 -26.55 5.82 17.40
CA PHE A 305 -27.83 6.57 17.39
C PHE A 305 -29.05 5.65 17.34
N ASN A 306 -28.87 4.41 16.88
CA ASN A 306 -29.93 3.41 16.76
C ASN A 306 -29.98 2.47 17.99
N ALA A 307 -29.24 2.77 19.06
CA ALA A 307 -29.32 2.01 20.30
C ALA A 307 -30.66 2.21 21.03
N ASP A 308 -31.04 1.27 21.88
CA ASP A 308 -32.23 1.37 22.73
C ASP A 308 -31.81 1.41 24.21
N PRO A 309 -32.07 2.50 24.96
CA PRO A 309 -32.69 3.76 24.52
C PRO A 309 -31.75 4.62 23.64
N PRO A 310 -32.28 5.40 22.68
CA PRO A 310 -31.45 6.19 21.78
C PRO A 310 -30.80 7.37 22.50
N PRO A 311 -29.51 7.65 22.27
CA PRO A 311 -28.81 8.76 22.91
C PRO A 311 -29.30 10.14 22.46
N VAL A 312 -29.91 10.22 21.27
CA VAL A 312 -30.55 11.43 20.75
C VAL A 312 -31.97 11.07 20.29
N PRO A 313 -33.01 11.51 21.01
CA PRO A 313 -34.39 11.23 20.62
C PRO A 313 -34.71 11.75 19.21
N GLY A 314 -35.39 10.92 18.41
CA GLY A 314 -35.85 11.29 17.07
C GLY A 314 -34.76 11.31 15.98
N LYS A 315 -33.53 10.87 16.28
CA LYS A 315 -32.45 10.83 15.29
C LYS A 315 -31.84 9.43 15.18
N SER A 316 -32.10 8.79 14.05
CA SER A 316 -31.54 7.49 13.67
C SER A 316 -30.89 7.58 12.29
N TYR A 317 -29.99 6.65 12.00
CA TYR A 317 -29.32 6.54 10.70
C TYR A 317 -29.72 5.24 10.03
N THR A 318 -29.94 5.28 8.71
CA THR A 318 -30.22 4.05 7.97
C THR A 318 -28.96 3.19 7.84
N VAL A 319 -29.12 1.91 7.51
CA VAL A 319 -27.97 1.02 7.23
C VAL A 319 -27.14 1.57 6.05
N ALA A 320 -27.78 2.18 5.06
CA ALA A 320 -27.10 2.83 3.95
C ALA A 320 -26.25 4.02 4.42
N ASP A 321 -26.78 4.86 5.32
CA ASP A 321 -26.02 6.01 5.86
C ASP A 321 -24.78 5.57 6.65
N ILE A 322 -24.93 4.52 7.47
CA ILE A 322 -23.84 3.97 8.29
C ILE A 322 -22.66 3.50 7.41
N ASN A 323 -22.96 2.92 6.25
CA ASN A 323 -21.94 2.41 5.32
C ASN A 323 -21.40 3.48 4.37
N ASN A 324 -22.25 4.40 3.90
CA ASN A 324 -21.88 5.37 2.86
C ASN A 324 -21.21 6.63 3.40
N LEU A 325 -21.62 7.14 4.57
CA LEU A 325 -21.06 8.37 5.13
C LEU A 325 -19.55 8.27 5.45
N PRO A 326 -19.03 7.12 5.93
CA PRO A 326 -17.58 6.93 6.07
C PRO A 326 -16.80 6.98 4.75
N LEU A 327 -17.42 6.65 3.60
CA LEU A 327 -16.74 6.65 2.30
C LEU A 327 -16.27 8.05 1.87
N VAL A 328 -16.92 9.10 2.35
CA VAL A 328 -16.48 10.49 2.14
C VAL A 328 -15.06 10.71 2.67
N THR A 329 -14.73 10.10 3.82
CA THR A 329 -13.38 10.12 4.40
C THR A 329 -12.36 9.54 3.42
N THR A 330 -12.68 8.39 2.80
CA THR A 330 -11.82 7.74 1.82
C THR A 330 -11.64 8.60 0.57
N GLY A 331 -12.71 9.23 0.07
CA GLY A 331 -12.65 10.14 -1.07
C GLY A 331 -11.75 11.36 -0.83
N ILE A 332 -11.88 12.00 0.34
CA ILE A 332 -11.01 13.11 0.76
C ILE A 332 -9.55 12.63 0.85
N SER A 333 -9.33 11.46 1.45
CA SER A 333 -7.99 10.88 1.58
C SER A 333 -7.33 10.67 0.22
N ILE A 334 -8.04 10.09 -0.75
CA ILE A 334 -7.57 9.90 -2.13
C ILE A 334 -7.15 11.24 -2.75
N PHE A 335 -8.00 12.26 -2.65
CA PHE A 335 -7.71 13.58 -3.20
C PHE A 335 -6.48 14.22 -2.56
N VAL A 336 -6.39 14.21 -1.22
CA VAL A 336 -5.25 14.76 -0.48
C VAL A 336 -3.96 14.04 -0.84
N CYS A 337 -3.97 12.72 -0.90
CA CYS A 337 -2.78 11.93 -1.20
C CYS A 337 -2.28 12.19 -2.63
N PHE A 338 -3.20 12.38 -3.58
CA PHE A 338 -2.84 12.80 -4.93
C PHE A 338 -2.18 14.19 -4.92
N VAL A 339 -2.77 15.16 -4.24
CA VAL A 339 -2.21 16.52 -4.10
C VAL A 339 -0.82 16.48 -3.44
N TRP A 340 -0.63 15.67 -2.39
CA TRP A 340 0.65 15.53 -1.71
C TRP A 340 1.73 14.89 -2.59
N GLY A 341 1.36 13.93 -3.42
CA GLY A 341 2.26 13.39 -4.44
C GLY A 341 2.76 14.46 -5.41
N LEU A 342 1.85 15.33 -5.88
CA LEU A 342 2.20 16.45 -6.76
C LEU A 342 3.07 17.49 -6.04
N LEU A 343 2.73 17.82 -4.78
CA LEU A 343 3.43 18.83 -3.99
C LEU A 343 4.84 18.39 -3.56
N SER A 344 4.99 17.13 -3.13
CA SER A 344 6.27 16.54 -2.70
C SER A 344 7.32 16.62 -3.79
N ASP A 345 6.97 16.13 -4.97
CA ASP A 345 7.95 15.96 -6.05
C ASP A 345 8.05 17.22 -6.91
N GLY A 346 6.99 18.04 -6.97
CA GLY A 346 6.98 19.29 -7.71
C GLY A 346 7.59 20.46 -6.92
N PRO A 347 6.77 21.33 -6.29
CA PRO A 347 7.24 22.52 -5.56
C PRO A 347 8.31 22.24 -4.50
N CYS A 348 8.21 21.11 -3.79
CA CYS A 348 9.14 20.75 -2.73
C CYS A 348 10.40 20.03 -3.23
N ARG A 349 10.57 19.86 -4.55
CA ARG A 349 11.76 19.29 -5.22
C ARG A 349 12.20 17.93 -4.64
N GLY A 350 11.26 17.09 -4.25
CA GLY A 350 11.52 15.78 -3.65
C GLY A 350 11.77 15.81 -2.14
N SER A 351 11.55 16.95 -1.47
CA SER A 351 11.59 17.04 -0.01
C SER A 351 10.34 16.38 0.60
N ARG A 352 10.52 15.17 1.16
CA ARG A 352 9.44 14.33 1.68
C ARG A 352 9.10 14.56 3.14
N TRP A 353 10.09 14.97 3.94
CA TRP A 353 9.93 15.19 5.38
C TRP A 353 8.81 16.19 5.75
N PRO A 354 8.54 17.29 5.01
CA PRO A 354 7.50 18.25 5.41
C PRO A 354 6.10 17.62 5.43
N PHE A 355 5.79 16.78 4.44
CA PHE A 355 4.48 16.13 4.32
C PHE A 355 4.25 15.09 5.42
N ILE A 356 5.32 14.44 5.89
CA ILE A 356 5.27 13.50 7.01
C ILE A 356 4.85 14.25 8.28
N HIS A 357 5.52 15.36 8.61
CA HIS A 357 5.18 16.14 9.81
C HIS A 357 3.85 16.88 9.71
N ILE A 358 3.53 17.46 8.55
CA ILE A 358 2.23 18.10 8.33
C ILE A 358 1.11 17.07 8.53
N GLY A 359 1.27 15.86 8.00
CA GLY A 359 0.34 14.76 8.24
C GLY A 359 0.22 14.33 9.68
N ALA A 360 1.35 14.24 10.39
CA ALA A 360 1.37 13.92 11.81
C ALA A 360 0.61 14.96 12.63
N VAL A 361 0.87 16.26 12.41
CA VAL A 361 0.21 17.37 13.11
C VAL A 361 -1.28 17.44 12.80
N ILE A 362 -1.70 17.29 11.54
CA ILE A 362 -3.12 17.28 11.19
C ILE A 362 -3.82 16.10 11.89
N THR A 363 -3.24 14.91 11.84
CA THR A 363 -3.81 13.71 12.46
C THR A 363 -3.88 13.85 13.98
N LEU A 364 -2.84 14.42 14.60
CA LEU A 364 -2.80 14.78 16.01
C LEU A 364 -3.97 15.69 16.40
N ILE A 365 -4.18 16.79 15.67
CA ILE A 365 -5.28 17.73 15.92
C ILE A 365 -6.63 17.02 15.79
N MET A 366 -6.84 16.23 14.72
CA MET A 366 -8.10 15.51 14.52
C MET A 366 -8.36 14.48 15.61
N CYS A 367 -7.35 13.75 16.08
CA CYS A 367 -7.50 12.80 17.18
C CYS A 367 -7.79 13.51 18.52
N VAL A 368 -7.17 14.66 18.79
CA VAL A 368 -7.48 15.48 19.97
C VAL A 368 -8.93 15.95 19.93
N LEU A 369 -9.40 16.44 18.77
CA LEU A 369 -10.79 16.85 18.58
C LEU A 369 -11.75 15.68 18.78
N LEU A 370 -11.52 14.52 18.16
CA LEU A 370 -12.40 13.34 18.31
C LEU A 370 -12.48 12.83 19.76
N ARG A 371 -11.39 12.98 20.52
CA ARG A 371 -11.32 12.60 21.94
C ARG A 371 -12.08 13.57 22.85
N GLN A 372 -11.97 14.88 22.59
CA GLN A 372 -12.52 15.93 23.46
C GLN A 372 -13.95 16.33 23.11
N MET A 373 -14.33 16.25 21.84
CA MET A 373 -15.67 16.62 21.40
C MET A 373 -16.72 15.68 22.03
N PRO A 374 -17.86 16.22 22.52
CA PRO A 374 -18.96 15.39 22.97
C PRO A 374 -19.52 14.55 21.81
N LEU A 375 -20.08 13.38 22.13
CA LEU A 375 -20.55 12.43 21.11
C LEU A 375 -21.78 12.93 20.35
N TYR A 376 -22.70 13.61 21.03
CA TYR A 376 -24.07 13.82 20.54
C TYR A 376 -24.52 15.29 20.47
N THR A 377 -23.72 16.23 20.95
CA THR A 377 -24.13 17.65 20.98
C THR A 377 -23.94 18.34 19.63
N ASN A 378 -22.75 18.23 19.01
CA ASN A 378 -22.44 18.81 17.71
C ASN A 378 -22.21 17.72 16.66
N ILE A 379 -23.31 17.14 16.19
CA ILE A 379 -23.33 16.07 15.18
C ILE A 379 -22.65 16.50 13.86
N PRO A 380 -22.98 17.65 13.23
CA PRO A 380 -22.33 18.03 11.98
C PRO A 380 -20.83 18.33 12.16
N GLY A 381 -20.43 18.97 13.27
CA GLY A 381 -19.02 19.23 13.57
C GLY A 381 -18.22 17.95 13.76
N ARG A 382 -18.75 16.99 14.54
CA ARG A 382 -18.07 15.70 14.75
C ARG A 382 -17.97 14.90 13.44
N MET A 383 -18.99 14.95 12.60
CA MET A 383 -18.99 14.31 11.28
C MET A 383 -17.90 14.89 10.37
N ALA A 384 -17.73 16.22 10.34
CA ALA A 384 -16.66 16.87 9.61
C ALA A 384 -15.27 16.44 10.12
N VAL A 385 -15.08 16.33 11.43
CA VAL A 385 -13.81 15.86 12.00
C VAL A 385 -13.53 14.40 11.62
N TYR A 386 -14.54 13.53 11.58
CA TYR A 386 -14.37 12.16 11.05
C TYR A 386 -13.90 12.17 9.59
N TRP A 387 -14.54 12.97 8.73
CA TRP A 387 -14.16 13.08 7.32
C TRP A 387 -12.73 13.60 7.10
N LEU A 388 -12.24 14.47 7.97
CA LEU A 388 -10.89 15.04 7.89
C LEU A 388 -9.83 14.21 8.65
N SER A 389 -10.24 13.18 9.39
CA SER A 389 -9.33 12.43 10.28
C SER A 389 -8.25 11.61 9.56
N ASN A 390 -8.43 11.30 8.27
CA ASN A 390 -7.49 10.50 7.46
C ASN A 390 -6.66 11.32 6.45
N ILE A 391 -6.61 12.64 6.59
CA ILE A 391 -5.79 13.49 5.69
C ILE A 391 -4.29 13.11 5.76
N GLY A 392 -3.78 12.72 6.94
CA GLY A 392 -2.37 12.41 7.11
C GLY A 392 -1.89 11.12 6.43
N VAL A 393 -2.80 10.22 6.04
CA VAL A 393 -2.47 8.86 5.56
C VAL A 393 -1.55 8.91 4.32
N GLY A 394 -1.57 9.99 3.53
CA GLY A 394 -0.68 10.19 2.38
C GLY A 394 0.81 10.16 2.67
N ALA A 395 1.27 10.25 3.92
CA ALA A 395 2.68 10.19 4.25
C ALA A 395 3.33 8.81 4.05
N GLY A 396 2.57 7.71 4.01
CA GLY A 396 3.10 6.34 3.97
C GLY A 396 4.03 6.03 2.80
N PRO A 397 3.55 6.16 1.55
CA PRO A 397 4.39 5.96 0.38
C PRO A 397 5.59 6.92 0.35
N LEU A 398 5.44 8.17 0.83
CA LEU A 398 6.57 9.10 0.93
C LEU A 398 7.63 8.60 1.90
N ILE A 399 7.25 8.03 3.05
CA ILE A 399 8.20 7.46 4.01
C ILE A 399 9.00 6.35 3.33
N LEU A 400 8.36 5.41 2.64
CA LEU A 400 9.07 4.31 1.96
C LEU A 400 9.96 4.79 0.82
N SER A 401 9.50 5.78 0.05
CA SER A 401 10.36 6.41 -0.95
C SER A 401 11.56 7.08 -0.25
N TRP A 402 11.36 7.78 0.87
CA TRP A 402 12.41 8.45 1.62
C TRP A 402 13.44 7.46 2.18
N ILE A 403 12.98 6.30 2.68
CA ILE A 403 13.84 5.17 3.06
C ILE A 403 14.68 4.70 1.86
N ASN A 404 14.07 4.59 0.68
CA ASN A 404 14.76 4.20 -0.54
C ASN A 404 15.86 5.19 -0.96
N GLU A 405 15.67 6.48 -0.69
CA GLU A 405 16.67 7.53 -0.96
C GLU A 405 17.81 7.52 0.05
N ILE A 406 17.51 7.45 1.34
CA ILE A 406 18.53 7.44 2.40
C ILE A 406 19.41 6.19 2.26
N CYS A 407 18.82 5.05 1.91
CA CYS A 407 19.55 3.79 1.71
C CYS A 407 20.02 3.58 0.26
N SER A 408 20.05 4.63 -0.58
CA SER A 408 20.36 4.51 -2.02
C SER A 408 21.74 3.92 -2.34
N THR A 409 22.72 4.08 -1.44
CA THR A 409 24.10 3.62 -1.63
C THR A 409 24.26 2.10 -1.56
N ASP A 410 23.37 1.39 -0.86
CA ASP A 410 23.47 -0.07 -0.68
C ASP A 410 22.13 -0.73 -1.02
N THR A 411 22.08 -1.35 -2.20
CA THR A 411 20.88 -1.97 -2.77
C THR A 411 20.24 -3.00 -1.82
N GLU A 412 21.05 -3.79 -1.12
CA GLU A 412 20.56 -4.85 -0.23
C GLU A 412 20.05 -4.28 1.08
N LYS A 413 20.80 -3.34 1.67
CA LYS A 413 20.34 -2.61 2.87
C LYS A 413 19.01 -1.93 2.60
N ARG A 414 18.86 -1.29 1.44
CA ARG A 414 17.60 -0.64 1.04
C ARG A 414 16.44 -1.61 0.98
N ALA A 415 16.60 -2.72 0.26
CA ALA A 415 15.56 -3.74 0.15
C ALA A 415 15.15 -4.28 1.53
N LEU A 416 16.15 -4.57 2.39
CA LEU A 416 15.95 -5.07 3.73
C LEU A 416 15.26 -4.05 4.65
N VAL A 417 15.66 -2.78 4.63
CA VAL A 417 15.05 -1.74 5.47
C VAL A 417 13.62 -1.41 5.03
N VAL A 418 13.33 -1.37 3.72
CA VAL A 418 11.97 -1.18 3.19
C VAL A 418 11.07 -2.35 3.60
N ALA A 419 11.56 -3.58 3.47
CA ALA A 419 10.88 -4.78 3.92
C ALA A 419 10.60 -4.76 5.43
N MET A 420 11.62 -4.50 6.24
CA MET A 420 11.50 -4.43 7.70
C MET A 420 10.54 -3.34 8.16
N ALA A 421 10.55 -2.17 7.50
CA ALA A 421 9.63 -1.08 7.80
C ALA A 421 8.17 -1.54 7.68
N ASN A 422 7.84 -2.19 6.57
CA ASN A 422 6.50 -2.70 6.34
C ASN A 422 6.14 -3.87 7.28
N ASP A 423 7.04 -4.83 7.44
CA ASP A 423 6.82 -6.03 8.25
C ASP A 423 6.58 -5.70 9.73
N LEU A 424 7.48 -4.91 10.34
CA LEU A 424 7.34 -4.52 11.73
C LEU A 424 6.08 -3.67 11.97
N ALA A 425 5.65 -2.88 10.98
CA ALA A 425 4.40 -2.14 11.08
C ALA A 425 3.18 -3.06 11.11
N TYR A 426 3.16 -4.11 10.27
CA TYR A 426 2.09 -5.13 10.28
C TYR A 426 2.10 -5.99 11.55
N VAL A 427 3.28 -6.29 12.12
CA VAL A 427 3.37 -6.97 13.42
C VAL A 427 2.69 -6.15 14.52
N VAL A 428 2.98 -4.84 14.58
CA VAL A 428 2.31 -3.96 15.55
C VAL A 428 0.82 -3.83 15.23
N GLN A 429 0.43 -3.72 13.95
CA GLN A 429 -0.96 -3.64 13.53
C GLN A 429 -1.77 -4.91 13.86
N ALA A 430 -1.14 -6.09 13.88
CA ALA A 430 -1.81 -7.33 14.26
C ALA A 430 -2.15 -7.37 15.76
N VAL A 431 -1.38 -6.68 16.60
CA VAL A 431 -1.46 -6.78 18.07
C VAL A 431 -2.11 -5.55 18.68
N ALA A 432 -1.63 -4.35 18.38
CA ALA A 432 -2.00 -3.11 19.08
C ALA A 432 -3.51 -2.78 18.99
N PRO A 433 -4.18 -2.85 17.83
CA PRO A 433 -5.61 -2.53 17.72
C PRO A 433 -6.51 -3.38 18.63
N ASN A 434 -6.13 -4.64 18.91
CA ASN A 434 -6.89 -5.50 19.81
C ASN A 434 -6.92 -4.99 21.26
N PHE A 435 -5.95 -4.15 21.65
CA PHE A 435 -5.88 -3.56 22.98
C PHE A 435 -6.39 -2.12 23.02
N VAL A 436 -6.08 -1.32 21.99
CA VAL A 436 -6.37 0.13 21.98
C VAL A 436 -7.68 0.50 21.28
N TRP A 437 -8.17 -0.35 20.36
CA TRP A 437 -9.35 -0.11 19.52
C TRP A 437 -10.41 -1.19 19.74
N LYS A 438 -10.73 -1.47 21.01
CA LYS A 438 -11.76 -2.47 21.35
C LYS A 438 -13.14 -2.00 20.87
N THR A 439 -13.91 -2.92 20.29
CA THR A 439 -15.28 -2.67 19.85
C THR A 439 -16.18 -2.17 20.99
N THR A 440 -15.94 -2.62 22.22
CA THR A 440 -16.64 -2.17 23.44
C THR A 440 -16.37 -0.71 23.82
N ASP A 441 -15.25 -0.15 23.37
CA ASP A 441 -14.87 1.23 23.71
C ASP A 441 -15.50 2.23 22.73
N PHE A 442 -16.00 1.77 21.59
CA PHE A 442 -16.74 2.61 20.65
C PHE A 442 -18.14 2.94 21.18
N PRO A 443 -18.67 4.15 20.87
CA PRO A 443 -18.18 5.13 19.90
C PRO A 443 -17.18 6.16 20.44
N ALA A 444 -16.90 6.16 21.75
CA ALA A 444 -16.01 7.15 22.37
C ALA A 444 -14.53 6.90 22.07
N ALA A 445 -14.12 5.62 22.04
CA ALA A 445 -12.78 5.11 21.71
C ALA A 445 -11.61 5.94 22.31
N LYS A 446 -11.79 6.46 23.52
CA LYS A 446 -10.85 7.42 24.14
C LYS A 446 -9.42 6.88 24.21
N LYS A 447 -9.26 5.59 24.50
CA LYS A 447 -7.95 4.91 24.56
C LYS A 447 -7.26 4.88 23.20
N GLY A 448 -8.00 4.49 22.15
CA GLY A 448 -7.51 4.49 20.78
C GLY A 448 -7.07 5.87 20.30
N TYR A 449 -7.87 6.91 20.55
CA TYR A 449 -7.47 8.28 20.21
C TYR A 449 -6.23 8.76 20.98
N LEU A 450 -6.07 8.37 22.25
CA LEU A 450 -4.86 8.69 23.01
C LEU A 450 -3.63 7.98 22.46
N TRP A 451 -3.77 6.70 22.08
CA TRP A 451 -2.72 5.94 21.42
C TRP A 451 -2.26 6.64 20.14
N SER A 452 -3.19 7.00 19.25
CA SER A 452 -2.88 7.76 18.04
C SER A 452 -2.17 9.09 18.36
N ILE A 453 -2.67 9.86 19.33
CA ILE A 453 -2.05 11.12 19.75
C ILE A 453 -0.58 10.91 20.15
N ILE A 454 -0.29 9.92 21.00
CA ILE A 454 1.08 9.64 21.45
C ILE A 454 1.97 9.28 20.27
N LEU A 455 1.51 8.41 19.37
CA LEU A 455 2.30 8.01 18.20
C LEU A 455 2.55 9.17 17.24
N GLN A 456 1.59 10.07 17.04
CA GLN A 456 1.77 11.26 16.19
C GLN A 456 2.69 12.32 16.82
N VAL A 457 2.86 12.33 18.15
CA VAL A 457 3.86 13.18 18.83
C VAL A 457 5.27 12.59 18.73
N LEU A 458 5.38 11.27 18.69
CA LEU A 458 6.66 10.57 18.53
C LEU A 458 7.18 10.61 17.08
N LEU A 459 6.28 10.70 16.11
CA LEU A 459 6.56 10.81 14.67
C LEU A 459 6.99 12.24 14.30
#